data_AF-A0A842T033-F1
#
_entry.id   AF-A0A842T033-F1
#
_cell.length_a   1.000
_cell.length_b   1.000
_cell.length_c   1.000
_cell.angle_alpha   90.00
_cell.angle_beta   90.00
_cell.angle_gamma   90.00
#
_symmetry.space_group_name_H-M   'P 1'
#
loop_
_entity.id
_entity.type
_entity.pdbx_description
1 polymer ?
#
loop_
_entity_poly.entity_id
_entity_poly.type
_entity_poly.pdbx_seq_one_letter_code
_entity_poly.pdbx_strand_id
1 'polypeptide(L)'
;MFNKIQKGWKELKEEVIDSGRCVFCGGCGAFCANIKFDKENEIPYDDGSCEEMNTCRDGYGLCYNVCPKTGIDDIPLELLDKWVFGKEKKRILGDYIDIKSVRLGDSLKQKIGSVDAGVISGLLMSAMEENQIDCAIINENDEKYRPEPKIIKEVNQIKKSVGYKPSQAPTLSLIGEAINDGCTDIAVVGTPCQIQGLRKLQNHPRFDFEAYDLVSLAIGTFCFGTFHNRELLNVLERYNVDPNEISKVEKDKSNFKLEFTTNSARTGVPLNDLYSSSIRNACFSCSDYTASFADISIGNEGSEEGWHTVIIRTERGQEIFDLAKEEGYLETQEINKDNKEIVLDITRRKIDIAEIEKIDEHSPEIRSFWIRNARITKAYQPGNFVILWLPDYDFLPMSISKIDGNLLEITVQKIGPGTEQLFELGVGDKIGIRGPFGNTWNYEDASNILVVGGGMGIAAVTSLIKPLKRNKKDVFVAIGAKNKASLIFEERLKDLIPDTLCTTDDGSLGRKCYVTDPIEEIVEEKNIDLILTCGPEVMMKRVLEIAESKGIELQASLERKMKCGVGLCGSCCIGEENKTTVCKDGPIFDLNQLKSFPQFGKYEK
;
A
#
# COMPACT_ATOMS: atom_id res chain seq x y z
N MET A 1 26.13 -22.03 -1.66
CA MET A 1 25.81 -22.85 -0.47
C MET A 1 25.02 -21.96 0.47
N PHE A 2 23.70 -22.13 0.56
CA PHE A 2 22.85 -21.27 1.37
C PHE A 2 22.95 -21.68 2.85
N ASN A 3 23.35 -20.75 3.72
CA ASN A 3 23.40 -21.01 5.15
C ASN A 3 21.98 -21.08 5.72
N LYS A 4 21.74 -22.02 6.64
CA LYS A 4 20.42 -22.17 7.25
C LYS A 4 20.12 -20.92 8.08
N ILE A 5 18.86 -20.47 8.10
CA ILE A 5 18.36 -19.65 9.20
C ILE A 5 17.96 -20.58 10.33
N GLN A 6 18.79 -20.67 11.37
CA GLN A 6 18.49 -21.45 12.58
C GLN A 6 17.49 -20.70 13.45
N LYS A 7 16.26 -20.63 12.96
CA LYS A 7 15.12 -19.99 13.60
C LYS A 7 13.90 -20.90 13.48
N GLY A 8 13.04 -20.84 14.48
CA GLY A 8 11.82 -21.63 14.54
C GLY A 8 10.64 -20.82 15.05
N TRP A 9 9.79 -21.47 15.84
CA TRP A 9 8.54 -20.88 16.28
C TRP A 9 8.74 -19.62 17.11
N LYS A 10 9.70 -19.63 18.04
CA LYS A 10 10.02 -18.49 18.90
C LYS A 10 10.29 -17.23 18.08
N GLU A 11 11.20 -17.31 17.11
CA GLU A 11 11.53 -16.15 16.28
C GLU A 11 10.41 -15.80 15.30
N LEU A 12 9.64 -16.79 14.82
CA LEU A 12 8.47 -16.50 13.98
C LEU A 12 7.45 -15.68 14.79
N LYS A 13 7.23 -16.08 16.04
CA LYS A 13 6.32 -15.41 16.96
C LYS A 13 6.78 -13.98 17.23
N GLU A 14 8.02 -13.79 17.66
CA GLU A 14 8.57 -12.47 17.98
C GLU A 14 8.69 -11.56 16.74
N GLU A 15 9.25 -12.05 15.63
CA GLU A 15 9.60 -11.22 14.48
C GLU A 15 8.44 -11.00 13.51
N VAL A 16 7.44 -11.89 13.47
CA VAL A 16 6.34 -11.84 12.49
C VAL A 16 4.97 -11.72 13.15
N ILE A 17 4.65 -12.55 14.13
CA ILE A 17 3.30 -12.59 14.72
C ILE A 17 3.08 -11.39 15.64
N ASP A 18 3.91 -11.27 16.68
CA ASP A 18 3.82 -10.22 17.70
C ASP A 18 4.13 -8.83 17.11
N SER A 19 4.93 -8.77 16.04
CA SER A 19 5.22 -7.55 15.30
C SER A 19 4.12 -7.13 14.30
N GLY A 20 3.03 -7.91 14.20
CA GLY A 20 1.88 -7.61 13.33
C GLY A 20 2.16 -7.81 11.83
N ARG A 21 3.25 -8.50 11.46
CA ARG A 21 3.58 -8.80 10.05
C ARG A 21 2.91 -10.07 9.53
N CYS A 22 2.29 -10.86 10.40
CA CYS A 22 1.61 -12.09 10.00
C CYS A 22 0.45 -11.80 9.02
N VAL A 23 0.42 -12.54 7.90
CA VAL A 23 -0.68 -12.51 6.90
C VAL A 23 -1.68 -13.63 7.09
N PHE A 24 -1.54 -14.45 8.13
CA PHE A 24 -2.43 -15.59 8.42
C PHE A 24 -2.62 -16.55 7.23
N CYS A 25 -1.55 -16.81 6.46
CA CYS A 25 -1.61 -17.64 5.24
C CYS A 25 -1.69 -19.15 5.49
N GLY A 26 -1.34 -19.62 6.69
CA GLY A 26 -1.36 -21.04 7.05
C GLY A 26 -0.07 -21.82 6.81
N GLY A 27 0.90 -21.25 6.07
CA GLY A 27 2.08 -22.01 5.65
C GLY A 27 2.91 -22.56 6.81
N CYS A 28 2.93 -21.86 7.95
CA CYS A 28 3.67 -22.28 9.14
C CYS A 28 3.16 -23.58 9.78
N GLY A 29 1.90 -23.97 9.51
CA GLY A 29 1.28 -25.19 10.01
C GLY A 29 1.06 -26.26 8.96
N ALA A 30 1.47 -26.04 7.70
CA ALA A 30 1.16 -26.94 6.57
C ALA A 30 1.58 -28.40 6.78
N PHE A 31 2.71 -28.63 7.47
CA PHE A 31 3.23 -29.97 7.79
C PHE A 31 3.58 -30.10 9.29
N CYS A 32 2.90 -29.36 10.17
CA CYS A 32 3.18 -29.38 11.60
C CYS A 32 1.89 -29.47 12.42
N ALA A 33 1.72 -30.56 13.17
CA ALA A 33 0.57 -30.77 14.05
C ALA A 33 0.57 -29.87 15.30
N ASN A 34 1.73 -29.31 15.66
CA ASN A 34 1.89 -28.50 16.87
C ASN A 34 1.40 -27.06 16.67
N ILE A 35 1.34 -26.57 15.42
CA ILE A 35 0.89 -25.23 15.08
C ILE A 35 -0.61 -25.27 14.74
N LYS A 36 -1.40 -24.55 15.53
CA LYS A 36 -2.84 -24.38 15.39
C LYS A 36 -3.15 -22.95 14.98
N PHE A 37 -4.38 -22.71 14.57
CA PHE A 37 -4.83 -21.41 14.07
C PHE A 37 -6.04 -20.95 14.85
N ASP A 38 -5.91 -19.81 15.52
CA ASP A 38 -7.03 -19.15 16.17
C ASP A 38 -7.83 -18.43 15.09
N LYS A 39 -9.04 -18.93 14.82
CA LYS A 39 -9.94 -18.37 13.81
C LYS A 39 -10.47 -16.99 14.20
N GLU A 40 -10.60 -16.70 15.50
CA GLU A 40 -11.16 -15.44 15.99
C GLU A 40 -10.11 -14.33 15.99
N ASN A 41 -8.89 -14.63 16.44
CA ASN A 41 -7.80 -13.64 16.49
C ASN A 41 -6.91 -13.64 15.24
N GLU A 42 -7.10 -14.61 14.35
CA GLU A 42 -6.35 -14.77 13.10
C GLU A 42 -4.83 -14.80 13.31
N ILE A 43 -4.42 -15.51 14.35
CA ILE A 43 -3.03 -15.77 14.69
C ILE A 43 -2.77 -17.27 14.73
N PRO A 44 -1.63 -17.73 14.21
CA PRO A 44 -1.16 -19.07 14.54
C PRO A 44 -0.67 -19.08 15.99
N TYR A 45 -0.82 -20.21 16.66
CA TYR A 45 -0.31 -20.46 18.00
C TYR A 45 0.19 -21.91 18.11
N ASP A 46 1.18 -22.16 18.96
CA ASP A 46 1.62 -23.51 19.28
C ASP A 46 0.89 -24.06 20.51
N ASP A 47 0.93 -25.38 20.70
CA ASP A 47 0.36 -26.05 21.87
C ASP A 47 1.28 -26.10 23.10
N GLY A 48 2.34 -25.28 23.12
CA GLY A 48 3.37 -25.24 24.16
C GLY A 48 4.55 -26.20 23.89
N SER A 49 4.45 -27.07 22.89
CA SER A 49 5.56 -27.96 22.51
C SER A 49 6.70 -27.26 21.78
N CYS A 50 6.52 -26.00 21.34
CA CYS A 50 7.53 -25.27 20.58
C CYS A 50 8.37 -24.31 21.45
N GLU A 51 8.18 -24.28 22.77
CA GLU A 51 8.89 -23.39 23.70
C GLU A 51 10.40 -23.68 23.79
N GLU A 52 10.78 -24.95 23.67
CA GLU A 52 12.17 -25.37 23.54
C GLU A 52 12.48 -25.70 22.07
N MET A 53 13.60 -25.18 21.54
CA MET A 53 14.01 -25.29 20.12
C MET A 53 14.32 -26.73 19.66
N ASN A 54 14.13 -27.71 20.54
CA ASN A 54 14.43 -29.14 20.38
C ASN A 54 13.33 -29.93 19.64
N THR A 55 12.15 -29.36 19.40
CA THR A 55 11.07 -30.01 18.63
C THR A 55 11.18 -29.85 17.12
N CYS A 56 12.04 -28.93 16.65
CA CYS A 56 12.32 -28.73 15.23
C CYS A 56 13.58 -29.49 14.83
N ARG A 57 13.64 -30.08 13.61
CA ARG A 57 14.82 -30.79 13.05
C ARG A 57 16.11 -29.96 13.21
N ASP A 58 16.80 -30.09 14.34
CA ASP A 58 18.02 -29.36 14.74
C ASP A 58 17.89 -27.81 14.77
N GLY A 59 16.73 -27.27 15.17
CA GLY A 59 16.50 -25.82 15.28
C GLY A 59 16.20 -25.10 13.95
N TYR A 60 15.89 -25.85 12.90
CA TYR A 60 15.41 -25.33 11.62
C TYR A 60 13.89 -25.47 11.56
N GLY A 61 13.19 -24.53 12.19
CA GLY A 61 11.73 -24.58 12.23
C GLY A 61 11.15 -24.34 10.85
N LEU A 62 10.38 -25.31 10.38
CA LEU A 62 9.58 -25.22 9.16
C LEU A 62 8.80 -23.89 9.13
N CYS A 63 8.13 -23.61 10.24
CA CYS A 63 7.23 -22.48 10.43
C CYS A 63 7.88 -21.14 10.08
N TYR A 64 9.12 -20.90 10.51
CA TYR A 64 9.87 -19.70 10.20
C TYR A 64 10.27 -19.66 8.73
N ASN A 65 10.84 -20.76 8.22
CA ASN A 65 11.49 -20.79 6.91
C ASN A 65 10.49 -20.73 5.73
N VAL A 66 9.27 -21.21 5.91
CA VAL A 66 8.21 -21.16 4.87
C VAL A 66 7.33 -19.92 4.97
N CYS A 67 7.51 -19.10 6.02
CA CYS A 67 6.73 -17.89 6.16
C CYS A 67 7.05 -16.91 5.01
N PRO A 68 6.04 -16.35 4.33
CA PRO A 68 6.27 -15.39 3.24
C PRO A 68 6.82 -14.04 3.74
N LYS A 69 6.97 -13.85 5.06
CA LYS A 69 7.41 -12.60 5.71
C LYS A 69 8.79 -12.69 6.35
N THR A 70 9.47 -13.83 6.21
CA THR A 70 10.81 -14.10 6.74
C THR A 70 11.78 -14.36 5.60
N GLY A 71 13.08 -14.29 5.88
CA GLY A 71 14.13 -14.67 4.93
C GLY A 71 14.07 -13.90 3.61
N ILE A 72 13.63 -12.63 3.61
CA ILE A 72 13.64 -11.78 2.42
C ILE A 72 15.07 -11.52 1.95
N ASP A 73 16.01 -11.46 2.90
CA ASP A 73 17.44 -11.22 2.63
C ASP A 73 18.18 -12.49 2.18
N ASP A 74 17.72 -13.67 2.61
CA ASP A 74 18.37 -14.97 2.35
C ASP A 74 17.69 -15.80 1.23
N ILE A 75 16.38 -15.60 1.03
CA ILE A 75 15.54 -16.18 -0.04
C ILE A 75 14.89 -14.99 -0.77
N PRO A 76 15.68 -14.22 -1.56
CA PRO A 76 15.17 -13.08 -2.28
C PRO A 76 14.07 -13.51 -3.27
N LEU A 77 13.18 -12.58 -3.62
CA LEU A 77 12.10 -12.83 -4.59
C LEU A 77 12.64 -13.40 -5.92
N GLU A 78 13.85 -13.03 -6.32
CA GLU A 78 14.54 -13.55 -7.51
C GLU A 78 14.80 -15.06 -7.46
N LEU A 79 14.92 -15.64 -6.26
CA LEU A 79 15.07 -17.08 -6.09
C LEU A 79 13.73 -17.79 -6.28
N LEU A 80 12.62 -17.19 -5.83
CA LEU A 80 11.27 -17.69 -6.16
C LEU A 80 11.04 -17.66 -7.68
N ASP A 81 11.52 -16.62 -8.39
CA ASP A 81 11.41 -16.56 -9.84
C ASP A 81 12.15 -17.71 -10.52
N LYS A 82 13.38 -18.02 -10.08
CA LYS A 82 14.12 -19.18 -10.58
C LYS A 82 13.40 -20.49 -10.32
N TRP A 83 12.83 -20.66 -9.13
CA TRP A 83 12.09 -21.86 -8.76
C TRP A 83 10.83 -22.07 -9.59
N VAL A 84 10.07 -21.01 -9.85
CA VAL A 84 8.79 -21.12 -10.57
C VAL A 84 8.99 -21.10 -12.10
N PHE A 85 9.91 -20.28 -12.60
CA PHE A 85 10.03 -19.99 -14.03
C PHE A 85 11.36 -20.46 -14.66
N GLY A 86 12.27 -21.04 -13.86
CA GLY A 86 13.61 -21.43 -14.31
C GLY A 86 14.54 -20.25 -14.64
N LYS A 87 14.12 -19.01 -14.37
CA LYS A 87 14.82 -17.77 -14.74
C LYS A 87 14.52 -16.64 -13.77
N GLU A 88 15.38 -15.63 -13.73
CA GLU A 88 15.17 -14.41 -12.94
C GLU A 88 14.12 -13.50 -13.57
N LYS A 89 13.38 -12.78 -12.72
CA LYS A 89 12.33 -11.84 -13.12
C LYS A 89 12.85 -10.75 -14.02
N LYS A 90 12.17 -10.58 -15.16
CA LYS A 90 12.49 -9.52 -16.14
C LYS A 90 11.48 -8.40 -16.18
N ARG A 91 10.30 -8.56 -15.55
CA ARG A 91 9.14 -7.67 -15.73
C ARG A 91 8.50 -7.28 -14.40
N ILE A 92 7.95 -6.07 -14.33
CA ILE A 92 7.28 -5.52 -13.13
C ILE A 92 6.07 -6.39 -12.71
N LEU A 93 5.29 -6.91 -13.67
CA LEU A 93 4.16 -7.81 -13.42
C LEU A 93 4.54 -9.23 -12.96
N GLY A 94 5.83 -9.52 -12.82
CA GLY A 94 6.35 -10.89 -12.79
C GLY A 94 6.44 -11.47 -14.20
N ASP A 95 7.02 -12.67 -14.30
CA ASP A 95 7.06 -13.37 -15.57
C ASP A 95 5.66 -13.90 -15.94
N TYR A 96 5.39 -13.86 -17.25
CA TYR A 96 4.15 -14.36 -17.82
C TYR A 96 4.30 -14.71 -19.30
N ILE A 97 3.47 -15.66 -19.74
CA ILE A 97 3.31 -16.10 -21.12
C ILE A 97 2.37 -15.14 -21.86
N ASP A 98 1.16 -14.93 -21.32
CA ASP A 98 0.14 -14.07 -21.93
C ASP A 98 -0.77 -13.37 -20.91
N ILE A 99 -1.48 -12.34 -21.35
CA ILE A 99 -2.52 -11.65 -20.58
C ILE A 99 -3.78 -11.56 -21.44
N LYS A 100 -4.89 -12.09 -20.92
CA LYS A 100 -6.20 -12.10 -21.59
C LYS A 100 -7.26 -11.41 -20.76
N SER A 101 -8.28 -10.89 -21.45
CA SER A 101 -9.55 -10.54 -20.83
C SER A 101 -10.49 -11.73 -20.98
N VAL A 102 -11.06 -12.21 -19.88
CA VAL A 102 -11.78 -13.48 -19.81
C VAL A 102 -13.07 -13.34 -19.03
N ARG A 103 -14.15 -13.98 -19.48
CA ARG A 103 -15.38 -14.12 -18.71
C ARG A 103 -15.84 -15.58 -18.72
N LEU A 104 -16.83 -15.90 -17.90
CA LEU A 104 -17.43 -17.22 -17.93
C LEU A 104 -18.18 -17.47 -19.24
N GLY A 105 -17.92 -18.64 -19.83
CA GLY A 105 -18.64 -19.17 -20.97
C GLY A 105 -19.98 -19.77 -20.58
N ASP A 106 -20.88 -19.83 -21.55
CA ASP A 106 -22.27 -20.26 -21.34
C ASP A 106 -22.39 -21.73 -20.89
N SER A 107 -21.46 -22.60 -21.30
CA SER A 107 -21.39 -24.00 -20.88
C SER A 107 -21.32 -24.13 -19.36
N LEU A 108 -20.41 -23.36 -18.73
CA LEU A 108 -20.28 -23.37 -17.28
C LEU A 108 -21.47 -22.70 -16.58
N LYS A 109 -21.98 -21.59 -17.11
CA LYS A 109 -23.13 -20.88 -16.50
C LYS A 109 -24.33 -21.82 -16.32
N GLN A 110 -24.58 -22.68 -17.30
CA GLN A 110 -25.64 -23.69 -17.23
C GLN A 110 -25.37 -24.76 -16.17
N LYS A 111 -24.10 -25.15 -15.98
CA LYS A 111 -23.68 -26.22 -15.08
C LYS A 111 -23.60 -25.80 -13.61
N ILE A 112 -22.98 -24.65 -13.34
CA ILE A 112 -22.72 -24.19 -11.96
C ILE A 112 -23.96 -23.59 -11.30
N GLY A 113 -24.88 -23.03 -12.09
CA GLY A 113 -26.16 -22.47 -11.62
C GLY A 113 -26.03 -21.34 -10.59
N SER A 114 -24.83 -20.77 -10.41
CA SER A 114 -24.51 -19.72 -9.45
C SER A 114 -24.10 -18.45 -10.18
N VAL A 115 -24.73 -17.32 -9.80
CA VAL A 115 -24.48 -15.99 -10.39
C VAL A 115 -23.10 -15.45 -10.02
N ASP A 116 -22.50 -15.96 -8.93
CA ASP A 116 -21.21 -15.49 -8.40
C ASP A 116 -20.03 -16.37 -8.79
N ALA A 117 -20.28 -17.39 -9.61
CA ALA A 117 -19.22 -18.15 -10.24
C ALA A 117 -18.36 -17.20 -11.09
N GLY A 118 -17.04 -17.39 -11.02
CA GLY A 118 -16.07 -16.60 -11.78
C GLY A 118 -15.08 -17.50 -12.52
N VAL A 119 -14.11 -16.86 -13.17
CA VAL A 119 -13.06 -17.54 -13.96
C VAL A 119 -12.34 -18.64 -13.17
N ILE A 120 -12.08 -18.44 -11.87
CA ILE A 120 -11.45 -19.44 -11.00
C ILE A 120 -12.28 -20.73 -10.95
N SER A 121 -13.60 -20.62 -10.83
CA SER A 121 -14.49 -21.78 -10.79
C SER A 121 -14.44 -22.57 -12.11
N GLY A 122 -14.39 -21.87 -13.25
CA GLY A 122 -14.26 -22.51 -14.56
C GLY A 122 -12.95 -23.27 -14.73
N LEU A 123 -11.83 -22.67 -14.30
CA LEU A 123 -10.52 -23.33 -14.33
C LEU A 123 -10.48 -24.58 -13.44
N LEU A 124 -10.97 -24.48 -12.21
CA LEU A 124 -10.97 -25.63 -11.29
C LEU A 124 -11.92 -26.73 -11.73
N MET A 125 -13.13 -26.39 -12.19
CA MET A 125 -14.10 -27.40 -12.62
C MET A 125 -13.64 -28.15 -13.87
N SER A 126 -13.11 -27.44 -14.88
CA SER A 126 -12.54 -28.11 -16.07
C SER A 126 -11.35 -28.99 -15.70
N ALA A 127 -10.43 -28.49 -14.88
CA ALA A 127 -9.28 -29.26 -14.43
C ALA A 127 -9.67 -30.52 -13.65
N MET A 128 -10.66 -30.46 -12.76
CA MET A 128 -11.11 -31.64 -12.01
C MET A 128 -11.87 -32.64 -12.89
N GLU A 129 -12.72 -32.18 -13.80
CA GLU A 129 -13.52 -33.07 -14.66
C GLU A 129 -12.65 -33.86 -15.65
N GLU A 130 -11.60 -33.24 -16.14
CA GLU A 130 -10.62 -33.85 -17.05
C GLU A 130 -9.43 -34.48 -16.29
N ASN A 131 -9.60 -34.71 -14.98
CA ASN A 131 -8.64 -35.37 -14.10
C ASN A 131 -7.22 -34.77 -14.16
N GLN A 132 -7.12 -33.46 -14.40
CA GLN A 132 -5.88 -32.71 -14.32
C GLN A 132 -5.50 -32.36 -12.89
N ILE A 133 -6.49 -32.28 -12.00
CA ILE A 133 -6.32 -32.12 -10.56
C ILE A 133 -7.30 -33.06 -9.85
N ASP A 134 -6.91 -33.61 -8.71
CA ASP A 134 -7.77 -34.50 -7.92
C ASP A 134 -8.43 -33.78 -6.74
N CYS A 135 -7.80 -32.71 -6.25
CA CYS A 135 -8.43 -31.85 -5.26
C CYS A 135 -7.98 -30.38 -5.35
N ALA A 136 -8.81 -29.49 -4.80
CA ALA A 136 -8.52 -28.07 -4.73
C ALA A 136 -8.63 -27.57 -3.29
N ILE A 137 -7.62 -26.86 -2.81
CA ILE A 137 -7.63 -26.14 -1.53
C ILE A 137 -8.10 -24.72 -1.80
N ILE A 138 -9.35 -24.46 -1.43
CA ILE A 138 -10.05 -23.18 -1.64
C ILE A 138 -10.82 -22.79 -0.39
N ASN A 139 -11.37 -21.58 -0.35
CA ASN A 139 -12.07 -21.08 0.83
C ASN A 139 -13.59 -21.01 0.59
N GLU A 140 -14.36 -21.65 1.47
CA GLU A 140 -15.80 -21.45 1.64
C GLU A 140 -16.06 -20.26 2.58
N ASN A 141 -17.31 -19.85 2.72
CA ASN A 141 -17.73 -18.91 3.77
C ASN A 141 -18.27 -19.69 4.96
N ASP A 142 -17.87 -19.29 6.15
CA ASP A 142 -18.54 -19.72 7.37
C ASP A 142 -19.84 -18.91 7.62
N GLU A 143 -20.48 -19.17 8.76
CA GLU A 143 -21.72 -18.50 9.16
C GLU A 143 -21.60 -16.98 9.27
N LYS A 144 -20.41 -16.41 9.49
CA LYS A 144 -20.18 -14.96 9.56
C LYS A 144 -19.49 -14.42 8.30
N TYR A 145 -19.58 -15.13 7.18
CA TYR A 145 -18.93 -14.79 5.92
C TYR A 145 -17.39 -14.72 6.01
N ARG A 146 -16.79 -15.40 6.99
CA ARG A 146 -15.33 -15.51 7.13
C ARG A 146 -14.85 -16.61 6.19
N PRO A 147 -13.71 -16.45 5.52
CA PRO A 147 -13.14 -17.49 4.68
C PRO A 147 -12.72 -18.67 5.56
N GLU A 148 -13.17 -19.86 5.18
CA GLU A 148 -12.81 -21.12 5.82
C GLU A 148 -12.16 -22.04 4.78
N PRO A 149 -10.92 -22.47 4.98
CA PRO A 149 -10.24 -23.30 4.00
C PRO A 149 -10.85 -24.70 3.99
N LYS A 150 -11.00 -25.27 2.79
CA LYS A 150 -11.54 -26.61 2.54
C LYS A 150 -10.72 -27.33 1.47
N ILE A 151 -10.60 -28.65 1.62
CA ILE A 151 -10.11 -29.55 0.57
C ILE A 151 -11.33 -30.04 -0.21
N ILE A 152 -11.39 -29.67 -1.48
CA ILE A 152 -12.51 -30.00 -2.38
C ILE A 152 -12.08 -31.12 -3.32
N LYS A 153 -12.66 -32.31 -3.17
CA LYS A 153 -12.41 -33.49 -4.02
C LYS A 153 -13.52 -33.72 -5.07
N GLU A 154 -14.68 -33.08 -4.88
CA GLU A 154 -15.83 -33.24 -5.76
C GLU A 154 -16.14 -31.93 -6.49
N VAL A 155 -16.19 -31.97 -7.81
CA VAL A 155 -16.42 -30.80 -8.69
C VAL A 155 -17.61 -29.95 -8.25
N ASN A 156 -18.73 -30.61 -7.90
CA ASN A 156 -19.97 -29.95 -7.49
C ASN A 156 -19.87 -29.15 -6.19
N GLN A 157 -18.82 -29.34 -5.39
CA GLN A 157 -18.59 -28.60 -4.15
C GLN A 157 -17.94 -27.23 -4.40
N ILE A 158 -17.29 -27.01 -5.56
CA ILE A 158 -16.66 -25.72 -5.92
C ILE A 158 -17.66 -24.56 -5.80
N LYS A 159 -18.93 -24.81 -6.12
CA LYS A 159 -20.01 -23.80 -6.05
C LYS A 159 -20.20 -23.16 -4.67
N LYS A 160 -19.76 -23.82 -3.59
CA LYS A 160 -19.83 -23.29 -2.21
C LYS A 160 -18.71 -22.29 -1.91
N SER A 161 -17.65 -22.30 -2.72
CA SER A 161 -16.47 -21.45 -2.55
C SER A 161 -16.46 -20.23 -3.47
N VAL A 162 -17.54 -20.00 -4.22
CA VAL A 162 -17.68 -18.83 -5.11
C VAL A 162 -17.76 -17.52 -4.32
N GLY A 163 -17.66 -16.40 -5.02
CA GLY A 163 -17.76 -15.08 -4.42
C GLY A 163 -16.47 -14.57 -3.77
N TYR A 164 -16.37 -13.24 -3.71
CA TYR A 164 -15.24 -12.53 -3.14
C TYR A 164 -15.28 -12.55 -1.61
N LYS A 165 -14.16 -12.94 -0.99
CA LYS A 165 -13.99 -13.02 0.47
C LYS A 165 -12.97 -11.95 0.88
N PRO A 166 -13.39 -10.91 1.63
CA PRO A 166 -12.58 -9.71 1.85
C PRO A 166 -11.46 -9.91 2.90
N SER A 167 -11.58 -10.92 3.77
CA SER A 167 -10.59 -11.28 4.79
C SER A 167 -9.75 -12.50 4.37
N GLN A 168 -8.91 -13.02 5.27
CA GLN A 168 -7.91 -14.05 4.97
C GLN A 168 -8.09 -15.31 5.83
N ALA A 169 -7.72 -16.45 5.27
CA ALA A 169 -7.76 -17.77 5.90
C ALA A 169 -6.38 -18.45 5.87
N PRO A 170 -6.11 -19.40 6.77
CA PRO A 170 -4.87 -20.15 6.79
C PRO A 170 -4.85 -21.23 5.69
N THR A 171 -5.20 -20.89 4.45
CA THR A 171 -5.41 -21.81 3.32
C THR A 171 -4.28 -22.82 3.12
N LEU A 172 -3.02 -22.42 3.30
CA LEU A 172 -1.88 -23.33 3.11
C LEU A 172 -1.77 -24.39 4.22
N SER A 173 -2.48 -24.26 5.34
CA SER A 173 -2.39 -25.22 6.45
C SER A 173 -2.96 -26.59 6.08
N LEU A 174 -3.81 -26.67 5.05
CA LEU A 174 -4.45 -27.92 4.62
C LEU A 174 -3.63 -28.73 3.61
N ILE A 175 -2.44 -28.26 3.20
CA ILE A 175 -1.62 -28.96 2.20
C ILE A 175 -1.19 -30.34 2.70
N GLY A 176 -0.65 -30.43 3.92
CA GLY A 176 -0.24 -31.72 4.48
C GLY A 176 -1.42 -32.66 4.73
N GLU A 177 -2.58 -32.12 5.11
CA GLU A 177 -3.81 -32.91 5.25
C GLU A 177 -4.25 -33.48 3.90
N ALA A 178 -4.32 -32.67 2.84
CA ALA A 178 -4.70 -33.10 1.50
C ALA A 178 -3.81 -34.24 0.96
N ILE A 179 -2.49 -34.14 1.19
CA ILE A 179 -1.53 -35.17 0.80
C ILE A 179 -1.76 -36.47 1.59
N ASN A 180 -1.94 -36.38 2.91
CA ASN A 180 -2.26 -37.56 3.75
C ASN A 180 -3.59 -38.22 3.34
N ASP A 181 -4.51 -37.41 2.82
CA ASP A 181 -5.80 -37.81 2.30
C ASP A 181 -5.75 -38.42 0.89
N GLY A 182 -4.54 -38.62 0.35
CA GLY A 182 -4.26 -39.26 -0.91
C GLY A 182 -4.33 -38.36 -2.14
N CYS A 183 -4.43 -37.02 -1.98
CA CYS A 183 -4.33 -36.13 -3.14
C CYS A 183 -2.89 -36.08 -3.66
N THR A 184 -2.77 -36.14 -4.98
CA THR A 184 -1.53 -36.16 -5.75
C THR A 184 -1.42 -35.05 -6.78
N ASP A 185 -2.54 -34.43 -7.16
CA ASP A 185 -2.59 -33.29 -8.08
C ASP A 185 -3.44 -32.17 -7.48
N ILE A 186 -2.83 -31.42 -6.56
CA ILE A 186 -3.52 -30.43 -5.73
C ILE A 186 -3.48 -29.05 -6.40
N ALA A 187 -4.66 -28.45 -6.58
CA ALA A 187 -4.78 -27.03 -6.87
C ALA A 187 -4.87 -26.18 -5.59
N VAL A 188 -4.21 -25.02 -5.56
CA VAL A 188 -4.32 -24.06 -4.46
C VAL A 188 -4.73 -22.70 -5.02
N VAL A 189 -5.80 -22.11 -4.47
CA VAL A 189 -6.20 -20.73 -4.78
C VAL A 189 -5.78 -19.81 -3.64
N GLY A 190 -5.02 -18.76 -3.95
CA GLY A 190 -4.47 -17.88 -2.94
C GLY A 190 -4.29 -16.41 -3.36
N THR A 191 -4.11 -15.56 -2.36
CA THR A 191 -3.60 -14.20 -2.49
C THR A 191 -2.08 -14.21 -2.72
N PRO A 192 -1.45 -13.11 -3.16
CA PRO A 192 -0.02 -13.06 -3.46
C PRO A 192 0.88 -13.59 -2.33
N CYS A 193 0.57 -13.25 -1.07
CA CYS A 193 1.34 -13.73 0.07
C CYS A 193 1.17 -15.23 0.34
N GLN A 194 -0.01 -15.81 0.07
CA GLN A 194 -0.23 -17.25 0.12
C GLN A 194 0.52 -17.96 -1.00
N ILE A 195 0.50 -17.43 -2.22
CA ILE A 195 1.27 -18.03 -3.33
C ILE A 195 2.78 -17.99 -3.04
N GLN A 196 3.30 -16.90 -2.46
CA GLN A 196 4.70 -16.83 -2.03
C GLN A 196 5.01 -17.88 -0.95
N GLY A 197 4.14 -18.05 0.04
CA GLY A 197 4.27 -19.10 1.06
C GLY A 197 4.24 -20.51 0.45
N LEU A 198 3.36 -20.75 -0.52
CA LEU A 198 3.29 -22.01 -1.27
C LEU A 198 4.58 -22.28 -2.03
N ARG A 199 5.12 -21.32 -2.78
CA ARG A 199 6.36 -21.56 -3.55
C ARG A 199 7.56 -21.78 -2.65
N LYS A 200 7.60 -21.16 -1.47
CA LYS A 200 8.56 -21.52 -0.42
C LYS A 200 8.36 -22.95 0.09
N LEU A 201 7.12 -23.36 0.35
CA LEU A 201 6.81 -24.75 0.73
C LEU A 201 7.25 -25.75 -0.35
N GLN A 202 7.10 -25.44 -1.63
CA GLN A 202 7.49 -26.36 -2.70
C GLN A 202 9.00 -26.45 -2.88
N ASN A 203 9.73 -25.34 -2.75
CA ASN A 203 11.10 -25.27 -3.28
C ASN A 203 12.18 -25.03 -2.21
N HIS A 204 11.84 -25.12 -0.93
CA HIS A 204 12.80 -24.80 0.12
C HIS A 204 14.04 -25.71 0.03
N PRO A 205 15.27 -25.16 -0.08
CA PRO A 205 16.48 -25.90 -0.47
C PRO A 205 16.99 -26.94 0.53
N ARG A 206 16.30 -27.13 1.65
CA ARG A 206 16.67 -28.05 2.74
C ARG A 206 15.51 -28.87 3.29
N PHE A 207 14.29 -28.58 2.87
CA PHE A 207 13.16 -29.39 3.25
C PHE A 207 12.65 -30.00 1.95
N ASP A 208 12.84 -31.30 1.85
CA ASP A 208 12.23 -32.09 0.80
C ASP A 208 10.78 -32.32 1.23
N PHE A 209 9.84 -31.66 0.54
CA PHE A 209 8.42 -31.83 0.78
C PHE A 209 7.79 -32.44 -0.45
N GLU A 210 6.88 -33.37 -0.20
CA GLU A 210 6.01 -33.89 -1.25
C GLU A 210 5.14 -32.78 -1.88
N ALA A 211 4.96 -31.62 -1.21
CA ALA A 211 4.28 -30.46 -1.80
C ALA A 211 4.85 -30.00 -3.14
N TYR A 212 6.16 -30.17 -3.38
CA TYR A 212 6.77 -29.81 -4.67
C TYR A 212 6.10 -30.58 -5.81
N ASP A 213 6.04 -31.90 -5.67
CA ASP A 213 5.51 -32.81 -6.68
C ASP A 213 3.98 -32.84 -6.68
N LEU A 214 3.34 -32.65 -5.52
CA LEU A 214 1.90 -32.90 -5.37
C LEU A 214 1.01 -31.66 -5.48
N VAL A 215 1.54 -30.43 -5.35
CA VAL A 215 0.77 -29.21 -5.63
C VAL A 215 1.01 -28.77 -7.08
N SER A 216 0.20 -29.33 -7.99
CA SER A 216 0.39 -29.20 -9.44
C SER A 216 -0.25 -27.95 -10.07
N LEU A 217 -1.03 -27.16 -9.32
CA LEU A 217 -1.62 -25.92 -9.84
C LEU A 217 -1.78 -24.82 -8.77
N ALA A 218 -1.17 -23.66 -8.99
CA ALA A 218 -1.32 -22.48 -8.15
C ALA A 218 -2.10 -21.37 -8.88
N ILE A 219 -3.28 -21.03 -8.39
CA ILE A 219 -4.10 -19.93 -8.92
C ILE A 219 -4.03 -18.73 -7.97
N GLY A 220 -3.50 -17.62 -8.47
CA GLY A 220 -3.35 -16.37 -7.72
C GLY A 220 -4.49 -15.38 -7.97
N THR A 221 -4.88 -14.64 -6.95
CA THR A 221 -5.83 -13.52 -7.06
C THR A 221 -5.14 -12.17 -6.97
N PHE A 222 -5.61 -11.18 -7.73
CA PHE A 222 -5.13 -9.80 -7.57
C PHE A 222 -5.54 -9.29 -6.18
N CYS A 223 -4.59 -8.71 -5.45
CA CYS A 223 -4.80 -8.33 -4.07
C CYS A 223 -4.11 -7.01 -3.73
N PHE A 224 -4.94 -6.03 -3.36
CA PHE A 224 -4.48 -4.75 -2.81
C PHE A 224 -4.24 -4.83 -1.29
N GLY A 225 -5.00 -5.68 -0.60
CA GLY A 225 -4.90 -5.96 0.81
C GLY A 225 -6.05 -6.87 1.25
N THR A 226 -5.92 -7.46 2.43
CA THR A 226 -6.95 -8.28 3.08
C THR A 226 -7.27 -7.67 4.44
N PHE A 227 -8.49 -7.89 4.91
CA PHE A 227 -8.94 -7.38 6.21
C PHE A 227 -8.79 -8.43 7.30
N HIS A 228 -8.53 -7.99 8.52
CA HIS A 228 -8.72 -8.79 9.72
C HIS A 228 -10.21 -9.05 9.92
N ASN A 229 -10.58 -10.32 10.15
CA ASN A 229 -11.97 -10.74 10.27
C ASN A 229 -12.70 -10.02 11.40
N ARG A 230 -12.13 -10.00 12.60
CA ARG A 230 -12.78 -9.38 13.77
C ARG A 230 -13.05 -7.89 13.54
N GLU A 231 -12.06 -7.17 13.03
CA GLU A 231 -12.14 -5.75 12.74
C GLU A 231 -13.09 -5.48 11.57
N LEU A 232 -13.14 -6.36 10.57
CA LEU A 232 -14.13 -6.30 9.50
C LEU A 232 -15.55 -6.44 10.03
N LEU A 233 -15.82 -7.42 10.91
CA LEU A 233 -17.14 -7.59 11.52
C LEU A 233 -17.58 -6.33 12.29
N ASN A 234 -16.65 -5.71 13.02
CA ASN A 234 -16.90 -4.43 13.71
C ASN A 234 -17.22 -3.30 12.73
N VAL A 235 -16.61 -3.28 11.54
CA VAL A 235 -16.96 -2.31 10.48
C VAL A 235 -18.37 -2.61 9.99
N LEU A 236 -18.69 -3.86 9.66
CA LEU A 236 -20.00 -4.25 9.13
C LEU A 236 -21.15 -3.90 10.07
N GLU A 237 -20.97 -4.12 11.37
CA GLU A 237 -21.94 -3.75 12.41
C GLU A 237 -22.28 -2.24 12.36
N ARG A 238 -21.29 -1.36 12.16
CA ARG A 238 -21.52 0.09 12.06
C ARG A 238 -22.38 0.49 10.86
N TYR A 239 -22.39 -0.31 9.79
CA TYR A 239 -23.21 -0.09 8.60
C TYR A 239 -24.51 -0.91 8.63
N ASN A 240 -24.83 -1.54 9.77
CA ASN A 240 -25.99 -2.42 9.92
C ASN A 240 -26.00 -3.56 8.90
N VAL A 241 -24.82 -4.10 8.57
CA VAL A 241 -24.68 -5.29 7.74
C VAL A 241 -24.52 -6.49 8.68
N ASP A 242 -25.55 -7.34 8.76
CA ASP A 242 -25.46 -8.60 9.48
C ASP A 242 -24.58 -9.58 8.68
N PRO A 243 -23.41 -9.99 9.20
CA PRO A 243 -22.53 -10.91 8.51
C PRO A 243 -23.17 -12.27 8.20
N ASN A 244 -24.16 -12.71 9.00
CA ASN A 244 -24.84 -13.99 8.80
C ASN A 244 -25.85 -13.96 7.64
N GLU A 245 -26.24 -12.77 7.19
CA GLU A 245 -27.18 -12.60 6.09
C GLU A 245 -26.48 -12.28 4.76
N ILE A 246 -25.15 -12.11 4.76
CA ILE A 246 -24.40 -11.76 3.54
C ILE A 246 -24.51 -12.90 2.53
N SER A 247 -25.11 -12.59 1.39
CA SER A 247 -25.17 -13.47 0.22
C SER A 247 -24.06 -13.17 -0.78
N LYS A 248 -23.67 -11.89 -0.91
CA LYS A 248 -22.71 -11.45 -1.93
C LYS A 248 -21.92 -10.21 -1.50
N VAL A 249 -20.65 -10.15 -1.91
CA VAL A 249 -19.79 -8.97 -1.75
C VAL A 249 -19.19 -8.57 -3.10
N GLU A 250 -19.35 -7.30 -3.45
CA GLU A 250 -18.85 -6.74 -4.72
C GLU A 250 -18.00 -5.49 -4.49
N LYS A 251 -17.08 -5.22 -5.42
CA LYS A 251 -16.32 -3.98 -5.42
C LYS A 251 -17.04 -2.96 -6.29
N ASP A 252 -17.55 -1.89 -5.69
CA ASP A 252 -17.96 -0.69 -6.42
C ASP A 252 -16.73 0.21 -6.61
N LYS A 253 -16.11 0.07 -7.77
CA LYS A 253 -14.91 0.84 -8.15
C LYS A 253 -15.21 2.32 -8.35
N SER A 254 -16.40 2.66 -8.84
CA SER A 254 -16.78 4.03 -9.18
C SER A 254 -17.01 4.88 -7.94
N ASN A 255 -17.54 4.26 -6.88
CA ASN A 255 -17.84 4.94 -5.61
C ASN A 255 -16.87 4.59 -4.49
N PHE A 256 -15.84 3.78 -4.78
CA PHE A 256 -14.80 3.35 -3.83
C PHE A 256 -15.39 2.66 -2.59
N LYS A 257 -16.24 1.65 -2.79
CA LYS A 257 -16.92 0.89 -1.73
C LYS A 257 -16.84 -0.62 -1.97
N LEU A 258 -17.04 -1.38 -0.90
CA LEU A 258 -17.52 -2.76 -1.01
C LEU A 258 -19.03 -2.77 -0.79
N GLU A 259 -19.77 -3.32 -1.74
CA GLU A 259 -21.21 -3.52 -1.64
C GLU A 259 -21.49 -4.89 -1.04
N PHE A 260 -22.20 -4.91 0.08
CA PHE A 260 -22.63 -6.12 0.77
C PHE A 260 -24.13 -6.32 0.53
N THR A 261 -24.49 -7.43 -0.10
CA THR A 261 -25.88 -7.81 -0.33
C THR A 261 -26.31 -8.80 0.74
N THR A 262 -27.29 -8.42 1.55
CA THR A 262 -27.98 -9.29 2.51
C THR A 262 -29.35 -9.69 2.00
N ASN A 263 -30.08 -10.51 2.77
CA ASN A 263 -31.48 -10.85 2.46
C ASN A 263 -32.41 -9.63 2.45
N SER A 264 -32.04 -8.56 3.17
CA SER A 264 -32.88 -7.40 3.46
C SER A 264 -32.47 -6.13 2.71
N ALA A 265 -31.18 -5.96 2.41
CA ALA A 265 -30.67 -4.75 1.78
C ALA A 265 -29.37 -4.98 1.00
N ARG A 266 -29.02 -4.02 0.14
CA ARG A 266 -27.68 -3.87 -0.41
C ARG A 266 -27.05 -2.63 0.21
N THR A 267 -25.93 -2.81 0.89
CA THR A 267 -25.27 -1.76 1.68
C THR A 267 -23.82 -1.57 1.24
N GLY A 268 -23.51 -0.36 0.80
CA GLY A 268 -22.15 0.03 0.42
C GLY A 268 -21.33 0.51 1.62
N VAL A 269 -20.25 -0.21 1.93
CA VAL A 269 -19.26 0.18 2.93
C VAL A 269 -18.06 0.83 2.23
N PRO A 270 -17.73 2.10 2.53
CA PRO A 270 -16.58 2.78 1.92
C PRO A 270 -15.27 2.02 2.14
N LEU A 271 -14.48 1.85 1.07
CA LEU A 271 -13.16 1.21 1.13
C LEU A 271 -12.19 1.98 2.03
N ASN A 272 -12.32 3.30 2.15
CA ASN A 272 -11.53 4.11 3.09
C ASN A 272 -11.73 3.66 4.55
N ASP A 273 -12.98 3.35 4.93
CA ASP A 273 -13.27 2.89 6.29
C ASP A 273 -12.68 1.50 6.50
N LEU A 274 -12.92 0.57 5.57
CA LEU A 274 -12.33 -0.77 5.59
C LEU A 274 -10.80 -0.74 5.67
N TYR A 275 -10.14 0.05 4.83
CA TYR A 275 -8.67 0.16 4.84
C TYR A 275 -8.13 0.83 6.10
N SER A 276 -8.87 1.73 6.73
CA SER A 276 -8.37 2.35 7.96
C SER A 276 -8.69 1.55 9.22
N SER A 277 -9.77 0.77 9.21
CA SER A 277 -10.31 0.10 10.39
C SER A 277 -9.94 -1.37 10.47
N SER A 278 -9.72 -2.05 9.33
CA SER A 278 -9.61 -3.51 9.33
C SER A 278 -8.52 -4.09 8.44
N ILE A 279 -7.78 -3.32 7.63
CA ILE A 279 -6.73 -3.94 6.79
C ILE A 279 -5.58 -4.50 7.64
N ARG A 280 -4.98 -5.58 7.17
CA ARG A 280 -3.81 -6.19 7.80
C ARG A 280 -2.57 -5.30 7.65
N ASN A 281 -1.86 -5.07 8.75
CA ASN A 281 -0.61 -4.29 8.78
C ASN A 281 0.44 -4.81 7.77
N ALA A 282 0.51 -6.12 7.62
CA ALA A 282 1.40 -6.80 6.68
C ALA A 282 1.12 -6.48 5.19
N CYS A 283 -0.04 -5.93 4.85
CA CYS A 283 -0.39 -5.55 3.48
C CYS A 283 0.33 -4.28 3.03
N PHE A 284 0.68 -3.38 3.96
CA PHE A 284 1.35 -2.12 3.62
C PHE A 284 2.81 -2.26 3.20
N SER A 285 3.43 -3.37 3.56
CA SER A 285 4.77 -3.75 3.10
C SER A 285 4.74 -4.77 1.96
N CYS A 286 3.56 -5.17 1.50
CA CYS A 286 3.44 -6.07 0.37
C CYS A 286 3.70 -5.31 -0.94
N SER A 287 4.51 -5.86 -1.83
CA SER A 287 4.81 -5.31 -3.16
C SER A 287 4.16 -6.08 -4.31
N ASP A 288 3.61 -7.28 -4.05
CA ASP A 288 3.06 -8.15 -5.09
C ASP A 288 1.54 -7.98 -5.20
N TYR A 289 1.08 -7.27 -6.25
CA TYR A 289 -0.35 -7.05 -6.49
C TYR A 289 -1.01 -8.21 -7.24
N THR A 290 -0.32 -8.78 -8.24
CA THR A 290 -0.90 -9.70 -9.22
C THR A 290 -0.62 -11.17 -8.93
N ALA A 291 -0.13 -11.51 -7.74
CA ALA A 291 0.28 -12.87 -7.37
C ALA A 291 1.31 -13.42 -8.37
N SER A 292 2.45 -12.72 -8.43
CA SER A 292 3.46 -12.88 -9.49
C SER A 292 4.06 -14.28 -9.64
N PHE A 293 3.91 -15.14 -8.65
CA PHE A 293 4.45 -16.51 -8.61
C PHE A 293 3.41 -17.61 -8.83
N ALA A 294 2.19 -17.27 -9.22
CA ALA A 294 1.15 -18.25 -9.54
C ALA A 294 1.42 -18.91 -10.91
N ASP A 295 0.68 -19.97 -11.23
CA ASP A 295 0.59 -20.52 -12.59
C ASP A 295 -0.38 -19.68 -13.45
N ILE A 296 -1.48 -19.24 -12.83
CA ILE A 296 -2.46 -18.32 -13.41
C ILE A 296 -2.82 -17.27 -12.37
N SER A 297 -2.85 -15.99 -12.75
CA SER A 297 -3.31 -14.90 -11.88
C SER A 297 -4.55 -14.22 -12.41
N ILE A 298 -5.51 -13.93 -11.53
CA ILE A 298 -6.84 -13.47 -11.93
C ILE A 298 -7.24 -12.23 -11.11
N GLY A 299 -7.77 -11.22 -11.78
CA GLY A 299 -8.32 -10.03 -11.15
C GLY A 299 -9.32 -9.30 -12.03
N ASN A 300 -9.81 -8.14 -11.58
CA ASN A 300 -10.85 -7.40 -12.29
C ASN A 300 -10.29 -6.16 -13.00
N GLU A 301 -9.06 -5.78 -12.71
CA GLU A 301 -8.41 -4.57 -13.17
C GLU A 301 -7.79 -4.79 -14.54
N GLY A 302 -8.00 -3.84 -15.48
CA GLY A 302 -7.59 -4.00 -16.87
C GLY A 302 -8.63 -4.67 -17.78
N SER A 303 -9.79 -5.07 -17.27
CA SER A 303 -10.88 -5.61 -18.08
C SER A 303 -12.17 -4.83 -17.87
N GLU A 304 -13.05 -4.89 -18.86
CA GLU A 304 -14.38 -4.26 -18.84
C GLU A 304 -15.29 -4.91 -17.79
N GLU A 305 -16.42 -4.27 -17.46
CA GLU A 305 -17.40 -4.83 -16.54
C GLU A 305 -17.91 -6.19 -17.04
N GLY A 306 -17.99 -7.17 -16.13
CA GLY A 306 -18.31 -8.56 -16.47
C GLY A 306 -17.17 -9.37 -17.08
N TRP A 307 -15.99 -8.76 -17.25
CA TRP A 307 -14.76 -9.45 -17.66
C TRP A 307 -13.68 -9.35 -16.58
N HIS A 308 -12.77 -10.32 -16.59
CA HIS A 308 -11.64 -10.44 -15.67
C HIS A 308 -10.34 -10.41 -16.45
N THR A 309 -9.28 -9.89 -15.85
CA THR A 309 -7.92 -10.01 -16.38
C THR A 309 -7.33 -11.31 -15.89
N VAL A 310 -6.83 -12.12 -16.82
CA VAL A 310 -6.10 -13.36 -16.55
C VAL A 310 -4.67 -13.18 -17.05
N ILE A 311 -3.68 -13.37 -16.18
CA ILE A 311 -2.26 -13.42 -16.50
C ILE A 311 -1.83 -14.89 -16.43
N ILE A 312 -1.48 -15.48 -17.57
CA ILE A 312 -1.02 -16.86 -17.69
C ILE A 312 0.50 -16.86 -17.50
N ARG A 313 1.03 -17.60 -16.53
CA ARG A 313 2.41 -17.46 -16.09
C ARG A 313 3.33 -18.62 -16.43
N THR A 314 2.83 -19.84 -16.28
CA THR A 314 3.58 -21.08 -16.51
C THR A 314 2.92 -21.92 -17.61
N GLU A 315 3.65 -22.89 -18.15
CA GLU A 315 3.12 -23.85 -19.13
C GLU A 315 1.92 -24.60 -18.55
N ARG A 316 2.02 -25.02 -17.28
CA ARG A 316 0.91 -25.64 -16.55
C ARG A 316 -0.32 -24.72 -16.47
N GLY A 317 -0.11 -23.43 -16.21
CA GLY A 317 -1.20 -22.46 -16.25
C GLY A 317 -1.81 -22.29 -17.64
N GLN A 318 -1.01 -22.38 -18.70
CA GLN A 318 -1.48 -22.34 -20.09
C GLN A 318 -2.33 -23.58 -20.43
N GLU A 319 -1.87 -24.78 -20.06
CA GLU A 319 -2.61 -26.04 -20.26
C GLU A 319 -4.02 -25.98 -19.66
N ILE A 320 -4.12 -25.60 -18.38
CA ILE A 320 -5.43 -25.52 -17.70
C ILE A 320 -6.30 -24.40 -18.28
N PHE A 321 -5.69 -23.30 -18.72
CA PHE A 321 -6.43 -22.22 -19.37
C PHE A 321 -7.02 -22.64 -20.72
N ASP A 322 -6.23 -23.32 -21.55
CA ASP A 322 -6.67 -23.79 -22.86
C ASP A 322 -7.74 -24.87 -22.72
N LEU A 323 -7.58 -25.79 -21.77
CA LEU A 323 -8.60 -26.78 -21.42
C LEU A 323 -9.95 -26.13 -21.08
N ALA A 324 -9.94 -25.16 -20.17
CA ALA A 324 -11.17 -24.47 -19.75
C ALA A 324 -11.82 -23.68 -20.90
N LYS A 325 -11.02 -23.23 -21.87
CA LYS A 325 -11.52 -22.58 -23.09
C LYS A 325 -12.12 -23.58 -24.07
N GLU A 326 -11.47 -24.73 -24.27
CA GLU A 326 -11.93 -25.82 -25.15
C GLU A 326 -13.27 -26.40 -24.69
N GLU A 327 -13.44 -26.58 -23.37
CA GLU A 327 -14.72 -27.00 -22.75
C GLU A 327 -15.82 -25.92 -22.78
N GLY A 328 -15.51 -24.74 -23.31
CA GLY A 328 -16.43 -23.61 -23.37
C GLY A 328 -16.75 -23.02 -21.99
N TYR A 329 -15.94 -23.28 -20.97
CA TYR A 329 -16.11 -22.72 -19.62
C TYR A 329 -15.62 -21.27 -19.56
N LEU A 330 -14.73 -20.87 -20.47
CA LEU A 330 -14.20 -19.53 -20.58
C LEU A 330 -14.41 -18.95 -21.98
N GLU A 331 -14.84 -17.70 -22.02
CA GLU A 331 -14.80 -16.86 -23.22
C GLU A 331 -13.64 -15.87 -23.09
N THR A 332 -12.86 -15.71 -24.16
CA THR A 332 -11.59 -14.97 -24.13
C THR A 332 -11.53 -13.88 -25.19
N GLN A 333 -10.94 -12.74 -24.85
CA GLN A 333 -10.59 -11.70 -25.80
C GLN A 333 -9.20 -11.11 -25.49
N GLU A 334 -8.59 -10.48 -26.49
CA GLU A 334 -7.34 -9.75 -26.30
C GLU A 334 -7.57 -8.54 -25.40
N ILE A 335 -6.66 -8.33 -24.45
CA ILE A 335 -6.63 -7.11 -23.65
C ILE A 335 -5.84 -6.04 -24.41
N ASN A 336 -6.48 -4.89 -24.62
CA ASN A 336 -5.86 -3.78 -25.35
C ASN A 336 -4.68 -3.16 -24.58
N LYS A 337 -3.87 -2.36 -25.26
CA LYS A 337 -2.63 -1.79 -24.70
C LYS A 337 -2.90 -0.88 -23.49
N ASP A 338 -3.92 -0.04 -23.54
CA ASP A 338 -4.25 0.91 -22.46
C ASP A 338 -4.69 0.16 -21.19
N ASN A 339 -5.47 -0.90 -21.38
CA ASN A 339 -5.92 -1.80 -20.33
C ASN A 339 -4.76 -2.60 -19.69
N LYS A 340 -3.79 -3.07 -20.49
CA LYS A 340 -2.55 -3.66 -19.97
C LYS A 340 -1.77 -2.66 -19.12
N GLU A 341 -1.69 -1.40 -19.55
CA GLU A 341 -1.04 -0.34 -18.77
C GLU A 341 -1.77 -0.05 -17.45
N ILE A 342 -3.09 -0.17 -17.36
CA ILE A 342 -3.83 -0.04 -16.09
C ILE A 342 -3.37 -1.10 -15.08
N VAL A 343 -3.21 -2.36 -15.50
CA VAL A 343 -2.72 -3.44 -14.62
C VAL A 343 -1.29 -3.18 -14.18
N LEU A 344 -0.44 -2.74 -15.11
CA LEU A 344 0.94 -2.32 -14.82
C LEU A 344 0.96 -1.17 -13.82
N ASP A 345 0.15 -0.15 -14.02
CA ASP A 345 0.05 1.02 -13.18
C ASP A 345 -0.43 0.70 -11.77
N ILE A 346 -1.43 -0.16 -11.61
CA ILE A 346 -1.91 -0.57 -10.28
C ILE A 346 -0.86 -1.42 -9.57
N THR A 347 -0.14 -2.27 -10.31
CA THR A 347 1.00 -3.02 -9.77
C THR A 347 2.13 -2.07 -9.32
N ARG A 348 2.47 -1.07 -10.14
CA ARG A 348 3.45 -0.01 -9.81
C ARG A 348 3.02 0.80 -8.59
N ARG A 349 1.75 1.19 -8.50
CA ARG A 349 1.13 1.95 -7.38
C ARG A 349 1.22 1.26 -6.02
N LYS A 350 1.67 0.01 -5.96
CA LYS A 350 2.01 -0.66 -4.70
C LYS A 350 3.26 -0.03 -4.06
N ILE A 351 4.32 0.26 -4.83
CA ILE A 351 5.50 1.17 -4.60
C ILE A 351 6.13 1.47 -5.97
N ASP A 352 6.27 2.74 -6.39
CA ASP A 352 6.94 3.08 -7.66
C ASP A 352 8.46 3.14 -7.46
N ILE A 353 9.27 2.55 -8.34
CA ILE A 353 10.72 2.81 -8.38
C ILE A 353 10.97 3.89 -9.42
N ALA A 354 11.59 4.99 -9.01
CA ALA A 354 11.84 6.15 -9.86
C ALA A 354 13.32 6.54 -9.84
N GLU A 355 13.80 7.08 -10.95
CA GLU A 355 15.19 7.51 -11.12
C GLU A 355 15.33 9.01 -10.78
N ILE A 356 16.44 9.36 -10.14
CA ILE A 356 16.86 10.74 -9.91
C ILE A 356 17.44 11.26 -11.22
N GLU A 357 16.75 12.19 -11.85
CA GLU A 357 17.11 12.74 -13.17
C GLU A 357 18.01 13.97 -13.06
N LYS A 358 17.90 14.70 -11.95
CA LYS A 358 18.66 15.91 -11.71
C LYS A 358 18.76 16.15 -10.21
N ILE A 359 19.91 16.63 -9.77
CA ILE A 359 20.12 17.12 -8.41
C ILE A 359 20.55 18.58 -8.51
N ASP A 360 19.83 19.47 -7.84
CA ASP A 360 20.23 20.87 -7.65
C ASP A 360 20.78 21.04 -6.23
N GLU A 361 22.01 21.52 -6.10
CA GLU A 361 22.60 21.82 -4.80
C GLU A 361 22.36 23.28 -4.43
N HIS A 362 21.66 23.51 -3.32
CA HIS A 362 21.39 24.86 -2.80
C HIS A 362 22.41 25.26 -1.74
N SER A 363 22.84 24.29 -0.92
CA SER A 363 23.91 24.42 0.06
C SER A 363 24.43 23.02 0.45
N PRO A 364 25.54 22.91 1.22
CA PRO A 364 26.06 21.61 1.66
C PRO A 364 25.06 20.74 2.44
N GLU A 365 24.02 21.37 2.98
CA GLU A 365 23.00 20.73 3.81
C GLU A 365 21.63 20.66 3.11
N ILE A 366 21.46 21.23 1.91
CA ILE A 366 20.16 21.29 1.21
C ILE A 366 20.32 21.01 -0.29
N ARG A 367 19.60 20.00 -0.78
CA ARG A 367 19.54 19.59 -2.19
C ARG A 367 18.11 19.40 -2.66
N SER A 368 17.85 19.66 -3.94
CA SER A 368 16.62 19.24 -4.60
C SER A 368 16.90 18.07 -5.53
N PHE A 369 16.09 17.01 -5.39
CA PHE A 369 16.11 15.83 -6.24
C PHE A 369 14.92 15.89 -7.20
N TRP A 370 15.19 15.83 -8.49
CA TRP A 370 14.18 15.76 -9.53
C TRP A 370 13.95 14.32 -9.92
N ILE A 371 12.74 13.83 -9.68
CA ILE A 371 12.39 12.43 -9.84
C ILE A 371 11.30 12.32 -10.91
N ARG A 372 11.51 11.44 -11.89
CA ARG A 372 10.50 11.20 -12.93
C ARG A 372 9.40 10.29 -12.43
N ASN A 373 8.20 10.82 -12.29
CA ASN A 373 7.01 10.02 -12.00
C ASN A 373 5.75 10.69 -12.56
N ALA A 374 5.41 10.32 -13.81
CA ALA A 374 4.25 10.89 -14.52
C ALA A 374 2.91 10.64 -13.82
N ARG A 375 2.81 9.57 -13.02
CA ARG A 375 1.59 9.24 -12.28
C ARG A 375 1.39 10.21 -11.12
N ILE A 376 2.42 10.39 -10.30
CA ILE A 376 2.37 11.28 -9.14
C ILE A 376 2.19 12.72 -9.61
N THR A 377 2.91 13.15 -10.65
CA THR A 377 2.78 14.55 -11.12
C THR A 377 1.38 14.89 -11.64
N LYS A 378 0.69 13.94 -12.28
CA LYS A 378 -0.70 14.14 -12.74
C LYS A 378 -1.72 14.17 -11.59
N ALA A 379 -1.47 13.42 -10.52
CA ALA A 379 -2.38 13.30 -9.39
C ALA A 379 -2.16 14.35 -8.29
N TYR A 380 -0.98 14.97 -8.26
CA TYR A 380 -0.58 15.88 -7.20
C TYR A 380 -1.44 17.14 -7.15
N GLN A 381 -1.77 17.54 -5.92
CA GLN A 381 -2.27 18.86 -5.60
C GLN A 381 -1.40 19.51 -4.51
N PRO A 382 -1.25 20.85 -4.50
CA PRO A 382 -0.52 21.55 -3.46
C PRO A 382 -1.03 21.18 -2.07
N GLY A 383 -0.10 20.91 -1.15
CA GLY A 383 -0.40 20.38 0.20
C GLY A 383 -0.19 18.87 0.32
N ASN A 384 -0.22 18.13 -0.79
CA ASN A 384 0.13 16.72 -0.78
C ASN A 384 1.63 16.50 -0.55
N PHE A 385 1.96 15.32 -0.04
CA PHE A 385 3.34 14.85 0.14
C PHE A 385 3.53 13.47 -0.50
N VAL A 386 4.78 13.05 -0.63
CA VAL A 386 5.16 11.69 -1.07
C VAL A 386 6.00 11.04 0.02
N ILE A 387 6.14 9.72 -0.03
CA ILE A 387 7.08 9.00 0.82
C ILE A 387 8.17 8.45 -0.10
N LEU A 388 9.39 8.93 0.10
CA LEU A 388 10.56 8.30 -0.48
C LEU A 388 10.92 7.08 0.36
N TRP A 389 11.12 5.97 -0.31
CA TRP A 389 11.65 4.75 0.28
C TRP A 389 13.08 4.58 -0.18
N LEU A 390 14.01 4.71 0.76
CA LEU A 390 15.39 4.31 0.58
C LEU A 390 15.50 2.89 1.10
N PRO A 391 15.71 1.88 0.22
CA PRO A 391 15.88 0.50 0.63
C PRO A 391 16.87 0.40 1.79
N ASP A 392 16.49 -0.29 2.86
CA ASP A 392 17.33 -0.55 4.05
C ASP A 392 17.66 0.66 4.96
N TYR A 393 17.18 1.87 4.64
CA TYR A 393 17.44 3.06 5.47
C TYR A 393 16.19 3.63 6.12
N ASP A 394 15.26 4.19 5.34
CA ASP A 394 14.08 4.82 5.92
C ASP A 394 12.94 5.03 4.92
N PHE A 395 11.77 5.35 5.48
CA PHE A 395 10.65 5.97 4.79
C PHE A 395 10.62 7.45 5.12
N LEU A 396 10.94 8.27 4.12
CA LEU A 396 11.11 9.70 4.24
C LEU A 396 9.88 10.42 3.67
N PRO A 397 8.95 10.91 4.52
CA PRO A 397 7.86 11.76 4.06
C PRO A 397 8.42 13.10 3.59
N MET A 398 8.05 13.51 2.38
CA MET A 398 8.63 14.66 1.70
C MET A 398 7.57 15.46 0.95
N SER A 399 7.58 16.77 1.14
CA SER A 399 6.78 17.69 0.31
C SER A 399 7.37 17.79 -1.09
N ILE A 400 6.49 17.99 -2.08
CA ILE A 400 6.90 18.29 -3.46
C ILE A 400 7.02 19.81 -3.59
N SER A 401 8.19 20.31 -3.96
CA SER A 401 8.45 21.76 -4.08
C SER A 401 8.10 22.33 -5.44
N LYS A 402 8.13 21.51 -6.49
CA LYS A 402 7.75 21.90 -7.85
C LYS A 402 7.37 20.67 -8.68
N ILE A 403 6.48 20.88 -9.64
CA ILE A 403 6.21 19.95 -10.74
C ILE A 403 6.60 20.60 -12.06
N ASP A 404 7.29 19.84 -12.91
CA ASP A 404 7.65 20.23 -14.27
C ASP A 404 7.39 19.05 -15.23
N GLY A 405 6.24 19.07 -15.88
CA GLY A 405 5.75 17.94 -16.68
C GLY A 405 5.64 16.65 -15.87
N ASN A 406 6.51 15.68 -16.15
CA ASN A 406 6.57 14.38 -15.47
C ASN A 406 7.64 14.31 -14.38
N LEU A 407 8.34 15.41 -14.10
CA LEU A 407 9.30 15.50 -13.01
C LEU A 407 8.66 16.16 -11.79
N LEU A 408 8.88 15.58 -10.62
CA LEU A 408 8.64 16.22 -9.34
C LEU A 408 9.98 16.61 -8.70
N GLU A 409 10.06 17.82 -8.18
CA GLU A 409 11.19 18.30 -7.40
C GLU A 409 10.89 18.06 -5.91
N ILE A 410 11.79 17.36 -5.23
CA ILE A 410 11.74 17.14 -3.78
C ILE A 410 12.96 17.78 -3.16
N THR A 411 12.75 18.73 -2.25
CA THR A 411 13.86 19.46 -1.61
C THR A 411 14.07 18.94 -0.20
N VAL A 412 15.30 18.53 0.10
CA VAL A 412 15.65 17.79 1.30
C VAL A 412 16.76 18.50 2.04
N GLN A 413 16.62 18.59 3.36
CA GLN A 413 17.67 18.99 4.27
C GLN A 413 18.30 17.76 4.92
N LYS A 414 19.62 17.74 4.99
CA LYS A 414 20.39 16.69 5.66
C LYS A 414 20.34 16.90 7.17
N ILE A 415 19.49 16.14 7.87
CA ILE A 415 19.23 16.31 9.31
C ILE A 415 19.30 15.00 10.12
N GLY A 416 19.56 13.87 9.46
CA GLY A 416 19.72 12.58 10.12
C GLY A 416 19.95 11.44 9.14
N PRO A 417 20.10 10.19 9.64
CA PRO A 417 20.65 9.08 8.87
C PRO A 417 19.96 8.80 7.53
N GLY A 418 18.62 8.85 7.49
CA GLY A 418 17.88 8.63 6.25
C GLY A 418 18.12 9.73 5.20
N THR A 419 18.18 11.00 5.62
CA THR A 419 18.47 12.12 4.71
C THR A 419 19.94 12.21 4.34
N GLU A 420 20.86 11.80 5.22
CA GLU A 420 22.28 11.66 4.92
C GLU A 420 22.49 10.63 3.81
N GLN A 421 21.82 9.46 3.92
CA GLN A 421 21.89 8.47 2.86
C GLN A 421 21.31 8.98 1.53
N LEU A 422 20.23 9.77 1.56
CA LEU A 422 19.70 10.38 0.34
C LEU A 422 20.74 11.28 -0.34
N PHE A 423 21.58 11.95 0.44
CA PHE A 423 22.64 12.84 -0.08
C PHE A 423 23.82 12.08 -0.70
N GLU A 424 23.99 10.80 -0.38
CA GLU A 424 24.96 9.93 -1.05
C GLU A 424 24.49 9.47 -2.43
N LEU A 425 23.21 9.66 -2.77
CA LEU A 425 22.68 9.32 -4.09
C LEU A 425 23.01 10.39 -5.13
N GLY A 426 23.35 9.93 -6.33
CA GLY A 426 23.63 10.72 -7.52
C GLY A 426 22.51 10.69 -8.56
N VAL A 427 22.70 11.49 -9.62
CA VAL A 427 21.85 11.39 -10.83
C VAL A 427 22.00 10.00 -11.45
N GLY A 428 20.88 9.37 -11.77
CA GLY A 428 20.80 7.99 -12.26
C GLY A 428 20.47 6.96 -11.17
N ASP A 429 20.58 7.32 -9.89
CA ASP A 429 20.22 6.41 -8.80
C ASP A 429 18.70 6.27 -8.66
N LYS A 430 18.29 5.09 -8.20
CA LYS A 430 16.88 4.72 -8.05
C LYS A 430 16.42 4.83 -6.60
N ILE A 431 15.22 5.34 -6.42
CA ILE A 431 14.55 5.42 -5.13
C ILE A 431 13.12 4.88 -5.25
N GLY A 432 12.61 4.32 -4.17
CA GLY A 432 11.18 4.05 -4.07
C GLY A 432 10.42 5.34 -3.81
N ILE A 433 9.25 5.49 -4.41
CA ILE A 433 8.35 6.61 -4.18
C ILE A 433 6.90 6.13 -4.08
N ARG A 434 6.20 6.61 -3.05
CA ARG A 434 4.78 6.35 -2.79
C ARG A 434 4.03 7.67 -2.67
N GLY A 435 2.74 7.65 -2.99
CA GLY A 435 1.85 8.81 -2.92
C GLY A 435 1.27 9.23 -4.27
N PRO A 436 0.82 10.48 -4.44
CA PRO A 436 0.76 11.51 -3.40
C PRO A 436 -0.20 11.14 -2.25
N PHE A 437 0.06 11.64 -1.04
CA PHE A 437 -0.70 11.46 0.19
C PHE A 437 -1.08 12.81 0.82
N GLY A 438 -2.00 12.79 1.78
CA GLY A 438 -2.42 13.97 2.54
C GLY A 438 -3.56 14.76 1.89
N ASN A 439 -3.88 15.90 2.50
CA ASN A 439 -4.91 16.82 2.06
C ASN A 439 -4.30 18.03 1.33
N THR A 440 -5.13 19.03 1.04
CA THR A 440 -4.77 20.19 0.22
C THR A 440 -5.18 21.47 0.91
N TRP A 441 -4.62 22.58 0.44
CA TRP A 441 -4.95 23.92 0.93
C TRP A 441 -6.29 24.38 0.36
N ASN A 442 -7.12 24.97 1.21
CA ASN A 442 -8.34 25.65 0.78
C ASN A 442 -8.07 27.16 0.64
N TYR A 443 -8.41 27.74 -0.49
CA TYR A 443 -8.27 29.19 -0.73
C TYR A 443 -9.36 29.70 -1.68
N GLU A 444 -10.48 28.98 -1.77
CA GLU A 444 -11.54 29.31 -2.71
C GLU A 444 -12.17 30.67 -2.39
N ASP A 445 -12.47 30.92 -1.12
CA ASP A 445 -13.18 32.12 -0.64
C ASP A 445 -12.24 33.31 -0.32
N ALA A 446 -10.93 33.07 -0.26
CA ALA A 446 -9.93 34.11 0.03
C ALA A 446 -9.56 34.90 -1.22
N SER A 447 -9.27 36.19 -1.09
CA SER A 447 -8.82 37.05 -2.19
C SER A 447 -7.37 37.50 -2.00
N ASN A 448 -7.03 37.98 -0.80
CA ASN A 448 -5.72 38.52 -0.44
C ASN A 448 -4.97 37.54 0.46
N ILE A 449 -4.09 36.75 -0.14
CA ILE A 449 -3.46 35.60 0.53
C ILE A 449 -2.01 35.90 0.83
N LEU A 450 -1.63 35.76 2.11
CA LEU A 450 -0.24 35.80 2.55
C LEU A 450 0.30 34.37 2.70
N VAL A 451 1.32 34.05 1.92
CA VAL A 451 2.05 32.78 2.01
C VAL A 451 3.32 32.99 2.84
N VAL A 452 3.44 32.26 3.94
CA VAL A 452 4.56 32.38 4.89
C VAL A 452 5.37 31.08 4.95
N GLY A 453 6.66 31.16 4.63
CA GLY A 453 7.56 30.02 4.64
C GLY A 453 8.73 30.19 5.61
N GLY A 454 9.00 29.19 6.45
CA GLY A 454 10.15 29.16 7.35
C GLY A 454 11.07 27.97 7.09
N GLY A 455 12.37 28.23 6.86
CA GLY A 455 13.36 27.18 6.62
C GLY A 455 12.92 26.20 5.51
N MET A 456 12.90 24.91 5.80
CA MET A 456 12.44 23.89 4.84
C MET A 456 10.95 23.96 4.50
N GLY A 457 10.13 24.60 5.34
CA GLY A 457 8.72 24.83 5.04
C GLY A 457 8.51 25.70 3.79
N ILE A 458 9.52 26.48 3.39
CA ILE A 458 9.54 27.23 2.12
C ILE A 458 9.32 26.29 0.93
N ALA A 459 9.90 25.07 0.97
CA ALA A 459 9.74 24.09 -0.09
C ALA A 459 8.28 23.67 -0.28
N ALA A 460 7.55 23.46 0.82
CA ALA A 460 6.13 23.08 0.76
C ALA A 460 5.26 24.21 0.18
N VAL A 461 5.45 25.45 0.65
CA VAL A 461 4.59 26.58 0.26
C VAL A 461 4.91 27.14 -1.13
N THR A 462 6.11 26.92 -1.65
CA THR A 462 6.48 27.37 -3.01
C THR A 462 5.57 26.75 -4.09
N SER A 463 5.10 25.53 -3.87
CA SER A 463 4.17 24.83 -4.78
C SER A 463 2.81 25.52 -4.92
N LEU A 464 2.42 26.38 -3.97
CA LEU A 464 1.14 27.10 -3.95
C LEU A 464 1.09 28.28 -4.90
N ILE A 465 2.23 28.96 -5.12
CA ILE A 465 2.25 30.28 -5.74
C ILE A 465 1.64 30.28 -7.15
N LYS A 466 2.01 29.30 -7.99
CA LYS A 466 1.47 29.18 -9.34
C LYS A 466 -0.05 28.89 -9.35
N PRO A 467 -0.56 27.90 -8.60
CA PRO A 467 -1.99 27.69 -8.41
C PRO A 467 -2.76 28.94 -7.95
N LEU A 468 -2.27 29.66 -6.95
CA LEU A 468 -2.92 30.88 -6.45
C LEU A 468 -3.02 31.95 -7.53
N LYS A 469 -1.92 32.23 -8.24
CA LYS A 469 -1.92 33.18 -9.38
C LYS A 469 -2.85 32.74 -10.50
N ARG A 470 -2.89 31.44 -10.83
CA ARG A 470 -3.78 30.89 -11.85
C ARG A 470 -5.26 31.10 -11.49
N ASN A 471 -5.58 31.02 -10.20
CA ASN A 471 -6.91 31.31 -9.66
C ASN A 471 -7.16 32.80 -9.38
N LYS A 472 -6.30 33.69 -9.90
CA LYS A 472 -6.42 35.15 -9.83
C LYS A 472 -6.54 35.69 -8.40
N LYS A 473 -5.84 35.06 -7.46
CA LYS A 473 -5.70 35.56 -6.09
C LYS A 473 -4.62 36.63 -6.04
N ASP A 474 -4.75 37.59 -5.14
CA ASP A 474 -3.71 38.56 -4.81
C ASP A 474 -2.76 37.91 -3.80
N VAL A 475 -1.53 37.61 -4.25
CA VAL A 475 -0.59 36.77 -3.50
C VAL A 475 0.57 37.59 -2.97
N PHE A 476 0.76 37.53 -1.66
CA PHE A 476 1.89 38.10 -0.94
C PHE A 476 2.75 36.98 -0.36
N VAL A 477 4.06 37.15 -0.34
CA VAL A 477 4.98 36.09 0.10
C VAL A 477 5.98 36.65 1.09
N ALA A 478 6.12 35.97 2.23
CA ALA A 478 7.16 36.22 3.21
C ALA A 478 7.91 34.91 3.50
N ILE A 479 9.21 34.90 3.30
CA ILE A 479 10.07 33.75 3.60
C ILE A 479 11.18 34.13 4.56
N GLY A 480 11.54 33.22 5.46
CA GLY A 480 12.68 33.41 6.35
C GLY A 480 13.41 32.15 6.71
N ALA A 481 14.68 32.32 7.06
CA ALA A 481 15.56 31.24 7.48
C ALA A 481 16.62 31.75 8.46
N LYS A 482 17.32 30.82 9.13
CA LYS A 482 18.37 31.16 10.11
C LYS A 482 19.49 32.02 9.51
N ASN A 483 19.85 31.76 8.25
CA ASN A 483 20.89 32.44 7.51
C ASN A 483 20.68 32.27 6.00
N LYS A 484 21.50 32.96 5.19
CA LYS A 484 21.47 32.93 3.72
C LYS A 484 21.57 31.51 3.15
N ALA A 485 22.38 30.62 3.73
CA ALA A 485 22.57 29.26 3.21
C ALA A 485 21.35 28.35 3.42
N SER A 486 20.43 28.73 4.32
CA SER A 486 19.17 28.03 4.57
C SER A 486 17.96 28.71 3.92
N LEU A 487 18.12 29.89 3.31
CA LEU A 487 17.03 30.60 2.63
C LEU A 487 16.90 30.10 1.18
N ILE A 488 16.14 29.02 1.00
CA ILE A 488 15.91 28.43 -0.32
C ILE A 488 14.90 29.23 -1.16
N PHE A 489 15.04 29.14 -2.48
CA PHE A 489 14.08 29.63 -3.47
C PHE A 489 13.78 31.13 -3.50
N GLU A 490 14.64 31.99 -2.93
CA GLU A 490 14.52 33.45 -3.01
C GLU A 490 14.28 33.93 -4.44
N GLU A 491 15.22 33.63 -5.36
CA GLU A 491 15.16 34.10 -6.75
C GLU A 491 13.90 33.60 -7.45
N ARG A 492 13.58 32.31 -7.30
CA ARG A 492 12.39 31.68 -7.85
C ARG A 492 11.10 32.37 -7.39
N LEU A 493 11.02 32.73 -6.11
CA LEU A 493 9.83 33.38 -5.55
C LEU A 493 9.75 34.84 -5.97
N LYS A 494 10.88 35.57 -6.03
CA LYS A 494 10.94 36.94 -6.57
C LYS A 494 10.56 37.00 -8.05
N ASP A 495 10.95 36.02 -8.85
CA ASP A 495 10.52 35.93 -10.25
C ASP A 495 9.00 35.77 -10.39
N LEU A 496 8.37 35.05 -9.45
CA LEU A 496 6.93 34.83 -9.44
C LEU A 496 6.17 36.00 -8.81
N ILE A 497 6.71 36.58 -7.74
CA ILE A 497 6.15 37.64 -6.90
C ILE A 497 7.31 38.60 -6.55
N PRO A 498 7.53 39.68 -7.34
CA PRO A 498 8.69 40.57 -7.19
C PRO A 498 8.88 41.15 -5.79
N ASP A 499 7.78 41.42 -5.11
CA ASP A 499 7.76 41.99 -3.75
C ASP A 499 7.87 40.92 -2.64
N THR A 500 8.39 39.72 -2.95
CA THR A 500 8.61 38.67 -1.95
C THR A 500 9.54 39.17 -0.84
N LEU A 501 9.01 39.22 0.39
CA LEU A 501 9.78 39.61 1.56
C LEU A 501 10.69 38.46 2.01
N CYS A 502 11.98 38.75 2.14
CA CYS A 502 13.00 37.80 2.58
C CYS A 502 13.62 38.27 3.88
N THR A 503 13.66 37.39 4.89
CA THR A 503 14.28 37.67 6.18
C THR A 503 15.34 36.63 6.54
N THR A 504 16.35 37.04 7.30
CA THR A 504 17.27 36.11 7.96
C THR A 504 17.49 36.51 9.41
N ASP A 505 17.57 35.52 10.30
CA ASP A 505 17.74 35.77 11.73
C ASP A 505 19.07 36.52 12.02
N ASP A 506 20.12 36.17 11.27
CA ASP A 506 21.45 36.76 11.42
C ASP A 506 21.67 38.05 10.58
N GLY A 507 20.80 38.33 9.61
CA GLY A 507 20.90 39.46 8.68
C GLY A 507 21.83 39.21 7.49
N SER A 508 22.23 37.97 7.24
CA SER A 508 23.09 37.60 6.10
C SER A 508 22.44 37.81 4.73
N LEU A 509 21.11 37.90 4.67
CA LEU A 509 20.34 38.22 3.47
C LEU A 509 18.97 38.83 3.83
N GLY A 510 18.51 39.82 3.06
CA GLY A 510 17.22 40.47 3.30
C GLY A 510 17.19 41.24 4.62
N ARG A 511 16.01 41.30 5.27
CA ARG A 511 15.83 42.00 6.55
C ARG A 511 16.33 41.12 7.71
N LYS A 512 17.11 41.70 8.63
CA LYS A 512 17.53 41.04 9.86
C LYS A 512 16.38 41.01 10.87
N CYS A 513 15.57 39.96 10.83
CA CYS A 513 14.43 39.74 11.72
C CYS A 513 13.89 38.32 11.54
N TYR A 514 13.01 37.88 12.44
CA TYR A 514 12.21 36.69 12.18
C TYR A 514 11.16 37.00 11.10
N VAL A 515 10.79 36.01 10.31
CA VAL A 515 9.76 36.17 9.26
C VAL A 515 8.40 36.54 9.85
N THR A 516 8.19 36.30 11.14
CA THR A 516 6.98 36.64 11.88
C THR A 516 6.86 38.12 12.22
N ASP A 517 7.98 38.83 12.33
CA ASP A 517 8.02 40.23 12.78
C ASP A 517 7.27 41.20 11.84
N PRO A 518 7.37 41.09 10.49
CA PRO A 518 6.66 41.98 9.57
C PRO A 518 5.21 41.54 9.26
N ILE A 519 4.72 40.40 9.79
CA ILE A 519 3.41 39.86 9.38
C ILE A 519 2.26 40.80 9.77
N GLU A 520 2.30 41.39 10.97
CA GLU A 520 1.25 42.32 11.43
C GLU A 520 1.14 43.55 10.50
N GLU A 521 2.27 44.12 10.08
CA GLU A 521 2.35 45.23 9.12
C GLU A 521 1.76 44.83 7.76
N ILE A 522 2.19 43.68 7.21
CA ILE A 522 1.71 43.19 5.91
C ILE A 522 0.21 42.94 5.91
N VAL A 523 -0.29 42.32 6.98
CA VAL A 523 -1.70 42.01 7.16
C VAL A 523 -2.56 43.27 7.05
N GLU A 524 -2.16 44.34 7.72
CA GLU A 524 -2.89 45.61 7.72
C GLU A 524 -2.76 46.36 6.39
N GLU A 525 -1.55 46.45 5.84
CA GLU A 525 -1.30 47.19 4.60
C GLU A 525 -1.95 46.55 3.38
N LYS A 526 -2.03 45.21 3.36
CA LYS A 526 -2.49 44.45 2.19
C LYS A 526 -3.92 43.90 2.33
N ASN A 527 -4.59 44.15 3.45
CA ASN A 527 -5.93 43.65 3.74
C ASN A 527 -6.03 42.12 3.57
N ILE A 528 -5.09 41.40 4.18
CA ILE A 528 -4.98 39.94 4.09
C ILE A 528 -6.21 39.28 4.72
N ASP A 529 -6.82 38.31 4.02
CA ASP A 529 -7.96 37.54 4.50
C ASP A 529 -7.62 36.07 4.81
N LEU A 530 -6.52 35.54 4.27
CA LEU A 530 -6.03 34.19 4.54
C LEU A 530 -4.50 34.13 4.61
N ILE A 531 -3.98 33.44 5.63
CA ILE A 531 -2.56 33.12 5.78
C ILE A 531 -2.33 31.62 5.56
N LEU A 532 -1.43 31.27 4.65
CA LEU A 532 -0.98 29.89 4.40
C LEU A 532 0.46 29.73 4.87
N THR A 533 0.72 28.90 5.88
CA THR A 533 2.05 28.84 6.52
C THR A 533 2.65 27.44 6.63
N CYS A 534 3.96 27.34 6.44
CA CYS A 534 4.72 26.12 6.74
C CYS A 534 6.13 26.47 7.23
N GLY A 535 6.61 25.81 8.28
CA GLY A 535 7.96 26.01 8.82
C GLY A 535 8.11 25.43 10.21
N PRO A 536 9.10 25.87 11.00
CA PRO A 536 9.23 25.49 12.40
C PRO A 536 7.93 25.78 13.15
N GLU A 537 7.46 24.86 14.01
CA GLU A 537 6.16 25.06 14.67
C GLU A 537 6.13 26.28 15.57
N VAL A 538 7.26 26.65 16.17
CA VAL A 538 7.38 27.89 16.98
C VAL A 538 7.07 29.12 16.12
N MET A 539 7.54 29.13 14.87
CA MET A 539 7.20 30.16 13.89
C MET A 539 5.70 30.12 13.56
N MET A 540 5.18 28.96 13.16
CA MET A 540 3.76 28.83 12.78
C MET A 540 2.81 29.17 13.91
N LYS A 541 3.18 28.87 15.17
CA LYS A 541 2.43 29.26 16.36
C LYS A 541 2.36 30.78 16.52
N ARG A 542 3.48 31.49 16.29
CA ARG A 542 3.48 32.95 16.31
C ARG A 542 2.60 33.53 15.20
N VAL A 543 2.61 32.93 14.00
CA VAL A 543 1.69 33.32 12.91
C VAL A 543 0.23 33.09 13.30
N LEU A 544 -0.08 31.96 13.96
CA LEU A 544 -1.42 31.67 14.48
C LEU A 544 -1.91 32.72 15.49
N GLU A 545 -1.07 33.12 16.44
CA GLU A 545 -1.41 34.16 17.43
C GLU A 545 -1.73 35.50 16.75
N ILE A 546 -0.95 35.87 15.71
CA ILE A 546 -1.19 37.09 14.93
C ILE A 546 -2.52 36.98 14.19
N ALA A 547 -2.75 35.89 13.45
CA ALA A 547 -3.99 35.65 12.70
C ALA A 547 -5.22 35.70 13.61
N GLU A 548 -5.15 35.06 14.79
CA GLU A 548 -6.21 35.08 15.78
C GLU A 548 -6.49 36.50 16.29
N SER A 549 -5.44 37.26 16.64
CA SER A 549 -5.60 38.63 17.16
C SER A 549 -6.20 39.61 16.14
N LYS A 550 -6.03 39.32 14.85
CA LYS A 550 -6.52 40.14 13.73
C LYS A 550 -7.80 39.60 13.10
N GLY A 551 -8.28 38.43 13.53
CA GLY A 551 -9.47 37.79 12.99
C GLY A 551 -9.31 37.28 11.54
N ILE A 552 -8.13 36.77 11.19
CA ILE A 552 -7.76 36.32 9.85
C ILE A 552 -7.77 34.81 9.78
N GLU A 553 -8.23 34.25 8.66
CA GLU A 553 -8.17 32.80 8.46
C GLU A 553 -6.72 32.33 8.31
N LEU A 554 -6.43 31.14 8.83
CA LEU A 554 -5.10 30.56 8.72
C LEU A 554 -5.20 29.07 8.45
N GLN A 555 -4.31 28.60 7.58
CA GLN A 555 -3.98 27.19 7.44
C GLN A 555 -2.47 27.00 7.63
N ALA A 556 -2.09 25.92 8.29
CA ALA A 556 -0.70 25.52 8.47
C ALA A 556 -0.45 24.08 8.01
N SER A 557 0.70 23.85 7.36
CA SER A 557 1.17 22.50 7.03
C SER A 557 2.08 21.98 8.13
N LEU A 558 1.61 20.99 8.88
CA LEU A 558 2.38 20.34 9.94
C LEU A 558 3.21 19.18 9.42
N GLU A 559 4.37 18.96 10.05
CA GLU A 559 5.24 17.83 9.79
C GLU A 559 5.33 16.90 11.00
N ARG A 560 5.28 15.59 10.79
CA ARG A 560 5.41 14.56 11.83
C ARG A 560 6.14 13.34 11.28
N LYS A 561 6.36 12.31 12.11
CA LYS A 561 6.86 10.99 11.68
C LYS A 561 5.80 10.22 10.87
N MET A 562 5.58 10.64 9.62
CA MET A 562 4.54 10.14 8.72
C MET A 562 4.95 8.86 7.93
N LYS A 563 5.72 7.96 8.54
CA LYS A 563 6.42 6.84 7.85
C LYS A 563 5.50 5.93 7.03
N CYS A 564 4.28 5.69 7.49
CA CYS A 564 3.34 4.79 6.81
C CYS A 564 2.49 5.47 5.73
N GLY A 565 2.31 6.79 5.79
CA GLY A 565 1.49 7.57 4.85
C GLY A 565 -0.02 7.37 4.93
N VAL A 566 -0.50 6.47 5.80
CA VAL A 566 -1.89 5.97 5.76
C VAL A 566 -2.51 5.79 7.16
N GLY A 567 -1.85 6.30 8.21
CA GLY A 567 -2.41 6.43 9.56
C GLY A 567 -2.20 5.23 10.51
N LEU A 568 -1.50 4.17 10.11
CA LEU A 568 -1.45 2.91 10.88
C LEU A 568 -0.51 2.94 12.08
N CYS A 569 0.68 3.52 11.90
CA CYS A 569 1.76 3.40 12.87
C CYS A 569 1.59 4.32 14.08
N GLY A 570 0.60 5.22 14.06
CA GLY A 570 0.33 6.20 15.12
C GLY A 570 1.42 7.25 15.35
N SER A 571 2.58 7.15 14.71
CA SER A 571 3.73 8.04 14.96
C SER A 571 3.50 9.51 14.59
N CYS A 572 2.44 9.79 13.82
CA CYS A 572 2.05 11.13 13.41
C CYS A 572 0.76 11.62 14.09
N CYS A 573 0.30 10.98 15.15
CA CYS A 573 -0.92 11.39 15.83
C CYS A 573 -0.72 12.69 16.63
N ILE A 574 -1.73 13.57 16.58
CA ILE A 574 -1.79 14.86 17.29
C ILE A 574 -3.21 15.15 17.80
N GLY A 575 -3.38 16.27 18.51
CA GLY A 575 -4.65 16.73 19.04
C GLY A 575 -4.97 16.16 20.41
N GLU A 576 -6.10 16.57 20.98
CA GLU A 576 -6.62 15.98 22.21
C GLU A 576 -6.81 14.47 22.00
N GLU A 577 -6.29 13.67 22.93
CA GLU A 577 -6.29 12.20 22.88
C GLU A 577 -5.52 11.58 21.69
N ASN A 578 -4.70 12.35 20.95
CA ASN A 578 -3.91 11.86 19.81
C ASN A 578 -4.76 11.20 18.70
N LYS A 579 -5.96 11.73 18.43
CA LYS A 579 -6.91 11.16 17.45
C LYS A 579 -6.64 11.59 16.01
N THR A 580 -5.96 12.71 15.78
CA THR A 580 -5.72 13.25 14.44
C THR A 580 -4.43 12.69 13.87
N THR A 581 -4.51 11.94 12.78
CA THR A 581 -3.41 11.32 12.06
C THR A 581 -2.92 12.20 10.91
N VAL A 582 -1.84 12.96 11.13
CA VAL A 582 -1.34 13.93 10.14
C VAL A 582 -1.06 13.32 8.75
N CYS A 583 -0.61 12.06 8.68
CA CYS A 583 -0.34 11.43 7.38
C CYS A 583 -1.58 10.99 6.58
N LYS A 584 -2.71 10.71 7.26
CA LYS A 584 -3.96 10.23 6.65
C LYS A 584 -4.98 11.36 6.52
N ASP A 585 -5.21 12.09 7.60
CA ASP A 585 -6.12 13.25 7.62
C ASP A 585 -5.53 14.43 6.83
N GLY A 586 -4.19 14.43 6.72
CA GLY A 586 -3.42 15.34 5.89
C GLY A 586 -2.68 16.40 6.71
N PRO A 587 -1.58 16.95 6.16
CA PRO A 587 -0.73 17.88 6.89
C PRO A 587 -1.33 19.27 7.09
N ILE A 588 -2.37 19.63 6.33
CA ILE A 588 -2.94 20.98 6.34
C ILE A 588 -4.05 21.07 7.40
N PHE A 589 -3.90 22.00 8.35
CA PHE A 589 -4.88 22.26 9.40
C PHE A 589 -5.26 23.73 9.47
N ASP A 590 -6.52 24.02 9.77
CA ASP A 590 -7.02 25.37 9.96
C ASP A 590 -6.71 25.95 11.35
N LEU A 591 -6.99 27.24 11.53
CA LEU A 591 -6.79 27.98 12.77
C LEU A 591 -7.46 27.31 13.98
N ASN A 592 -8.69 26.83 13.85
CA ASN A 592 -9.45 26.26 14.96
C ASN A 592 -8.90 24.89 15.36
N GLN A 593 -8.54 24.07 14.37
CA GLN A 593 -7.89 22.78 14.58
C GLN A 593 -6.55 22.97 15.30
N LEU A 594 -5.71 23.89 14.82
CA LEU A 594 -4.39 24.15 15.42
C LEU A 594 -4.49 24.62 16.87
N LYS A 595 -5.48 25.46 17.20
CA LYS A 595 -5.75 25.87 18.59
C LYS A 595 -6.12 24.70 19.48
N SER A 596 -6.83 23.70 18.95
CA SER A 596 -7.22 22.51 19.69
C SER A 596 -6.04 21.55 19.94
N PHE A 597 -4.88 21.76 19.32
CA PHE A 597 -3.77 20.82 19.41
C PHE A 597 -2.77 21.21 20.52
N PRO A 598 -2.78 20.54 21.70
CA PRO A 598 -1.92 20.91 22.82
C PRO A 598 -0.42 20.73 22.54
N GLN A 599 -0.08 19.90 21.54
CA GLN A 599 1.28 19.63 21.07
C GLN A 599 1.81 20.72 20.12
N PHE A 600 0.94 21.54 19.51
CA PHE A 600 1.33 22.50 18.49
C PHE A 600 2.23 23.61 19.05
N GLY A 601 3.35 23.86 18.36
CA GLY A 601 4.38 24.83 18.78
C GLY A 601 5.43 24.25 19.73
N LYS A 602 5.40 22.94 20.01
CA LYS A 602 6.35 22.26 20.90
C LYS A 602 7.08 21.10 20.22
N TYR A 603 6.75 20.78 18.97
CA TYR A 603 7.34 19.66 18.26
C TYR A 603 8.76 19.97 17.78
N GLU A 604 9.71 19.10 18.13
CA GLU A 604 11.08 19.07 17.61
C GLU A 604 11.32 17.74 16.89
N LYS A 605 12.05 17.79 15.76
CA LYS A 605 12.25 16.64 14.84
C LYS A 605 13.20 15.59 15.39
#